data_AF-A0A5A8ADA2-F1
#
_entry.id   AF-A0A5A8ADA2-F1
#
_cell.length_a   1.000
_cell.length_b   1.000
_cell.length_c   1.000
_cell.angle_alpha   90.00
_cell.angle_beta   90.00
_cell.angle_gamma   90.00
#
_symmetry.space_group_name_H-M   'P 1'
#
loop_
_entity.id
_entity.type
_entity.pdbx_description
1 polymer ?
#
loop_
_entity_poly.entity_id
_entity_poly.type
_entity_poly.pdbx_seq_one_letter_code
_entity_poly.pdbx_strand_id
1 'polypeptide(L)'
;MFLLNSLLIRKTVFINEKNELMIETQSGKVFPLIKLSSGEKQLIIIFGQAVLQGENPHIYIADEPELSLHIDWQEKLVKNLKSINPNSQIIFATHSPDIVSDYSDKLFNIEKSFKDGRI
;
A
#
# COMPACT_ATOMS: atom_id res chain seq x y z
N MET A 1 -15.81 0.92 3.42
CA MET A 1 -15.61 2.37 3.63
C MET A 1 -14.63 2.68 4.76
N PHE A 2 -14.70 1.99 5.91
CA PHE A 2 -13.80 2.23 7.06
C PHE A 2 -12.30 2.14 6.72
N LEU A 3 -11.88 1.10 6.01
CA LEU A 3 -10.48 0.92 5.62
C LEU A 3 -9.97 2.07 4.73
N LEU A 4 -10.70 2.44 3.67
CA LEU A 4 -10.33 3.54 2.77
C LEU A 4 -10.16 4.88 3.50
N ASN A 5 -11.02 5.17 4.47
CA ASN A 5 -10.94 6.40 5.27
C ASN A 5 -9.78 6.38 6.28
N SER A 6 -9.31 5.20 6.69
CA SER A 6 -8.09 5.08 7.52
C SER A 6 -6.79 5.24 6.72
N LEU A 7 -6.83 5.08 5.40
CA LEU A 7 -5.66 5.12 4.52
C LEU A 7 -5.26 6.54 4.11
N LEU A 8 -6.25 7.39 3.83
CA LEU A 8 -6.02 8.76 3.37
C LEU A 8 -5.91 9.73 4.56
N ILE A 9 -4.78 10.41 4.66
CA ILE A 9 -4.54 11.40 5.71
C ILE A 9 -5.36 12.66 5.41
N ARG A 10 -6.20 13.08 6.38
CA ARG A 10 -7.02 14.32 6.32
C ARG A 10 -8.03 14.36 5.17
N LYS A 11 -8.45 13.19 4.67
CA LYS A 11 -9.46 13.05 3.61
C LYS A 11 -10.44 11.95 3.94
N THR A 12 -11.69 12.13 3.53
CA THR A 12 -12.75 11.15 3.66
C THR A 12 -13.24 10.75 2.27
N VAL A 13 -13.37 9.46 2.04
CA VAL A 13 -13.96 8.86 0.85
C VAL A 13 -15.44 8.61 1.10
N PHE A 14 -16.29 9.01 0.16
CA PHE A 14 -17.73 8.74 0.20
C PHE A 14 -18.29 8.49 -1.21
N ILE A 15 -19.49 7.93 -1.27
CA ILE A 15 -20.21 7.71 -2.53
C ILE A 15 -21.33 8.75 -2.60
N ASN A 16 -21.40 9.50 -3.70
CA ASN A 16 -22.47 10.48 -3.91
C ASN A 16 -23.77 9.80 -4.43
N GLU A 17 -24.84 10.58 -4.59
CA GLU A 17 -26.13 10.09 -5.10
C GLU A 17 -26.07 9.51 -6.53
N LYS A 18 -25.00 9.80 -7.27
CA LYS A 18 -24.75 9.28 -8.63
C LYS A 18 -23.90 8.00 -8.63
N ASN A 19 -23.66 7.40 -7.45
CA ASN A 19 -22.76 6.25 -7.26
C ASN A 19 -21.29 6.53 -7.66
N GLU A 20 -20.84 7.78 -7.56
CA GLU A 20 -19.46 8.15 -7.84
C GLU A 20 -18.65 8.23 -6.53
N LEU A 21 -17.41 7.72 -6.56
CA LEU A 21 -16.46 7.86 -5.46
C LEU A 21 -15.89 9.29 -5.41
N MET A 22 -16.21 9.98 -4.33
CA MET A 22 -15.84 11.35 -4.06
C MET A 22 -14.92 11.44 -2.84
N ILE A 23 -14.08 12.47 -2.84
CA ILE A 23 -13.15 12.78 -1.77
C ILE A 23 -13.53 14.12 -1.17
N GLU A 24 -13.64 14.18 0.14
CA GLU A 24 -13.78 15.42 0.91
C GLU A 24 -12.51 15.65 1.74
N THR A 25 -11.94 16.85 1.68
CA THR A 25 -10.84 17.26 2.55
C THR A 25 -11.36 17.78 3.90
N GLN A 26 -10.50 17.84 4.91
CA GLN A 26 -10.81 18.52 6.17
C GLN A 26 -11.24 19.99 6.02
N SER A 27 -10.87 20.65 4.92
CA SER A 27 -11.30 22.01 4.60
C SER A 27 -12.67 22.09 3.92
N GLY A 28 -13.39 20.96 3.77
CA GLY A 28 -14.67 20.87 3.08
C GLY A 28 -14.57 20.88 1.54
N LYS A 29 -13.38 20.76 0.97
CA LYS A 29 -13.24 20.72 -0.50
C LYS A 29 -13.58 19.32 -1.00
N VAL A 30 -14.56 19.25 -1.90
CA VAL A 30 -14.98 18.00 -2.54
C VAL A 30 -14.42 17.89 -3.95
N PHE A 31 -13.87 16.73 -4.31
CA PHE A 31 -13.36 16.46 -5.65
C PHE A 31 -13.43 14.95 -6.00
N PRO A 32 -13.45 14.58 -7.29
CA PRO A 32 -13.47 13.18 -7.70
C PRO A 32 -12.15 12.46 -7.42
N LEU A 33 -12.19 11.15 -7.15
CA LEU A 33 -11.02 10.31 -6.84
C LEU A 33 -9.82 10.50 -7.79
N ILE A 34 -10.06 10.78 -9.08
CA ILE A 34 -9.02 11.03 -10.08
C ILE A 34 -8.11 12.25 -9.76
N LYS A 35 -8.53 13.15 -8.87
CA LYS A 35 -7.74 14.32 -8.44
C LYS A 35 -6.85 14.06 -7.22
N LEU A 36 -6.84 12.85 -6.67
CA LEU A 36 -5.88 12.44 -5.64
C LEU A 36 -4.44 12.51 -6.15
N SER A 37 -3.48 12.64 -5.22
CA SER A 37 -2.07 12.55 -5.54
C SER A 37 -1.71 11.17 -6.10
N SER A 38 -0.56 11.04 -6.77
CA SER A 38 -0.09 9.73 -7.27
C SER A 38 0.06 8.72 -6.12
N GLY A 39 0.68 9.13 -5.01
CA GLY A 39 0.85 8.27 -3.83
C GLY A 39 -0.47 7.83 -3.20
N GLU A 40 -1.44 8.74 -3.10
CA GLU A 40 -2.78 8.40 -2.58
C GLU A 40 -3.51 7.41 -3.49
N LYS A 41 -3.41 7.58 -4.81
CA LYS A 41 -3.96 6.61 -5.77
C LYS A 41 -3.28 5.26 -5.64
N GLN A 42 -1.95 5.25 -5.49
CA GLN A 42 -1.17 4.04 -5.33
C GLN A 42 -1.58 3.26 -4.07
N LEU A 43 -1.82 3.92 -2.94
CA LEU A 43 -2.36 3.26 -1.74
C LEU A 43 -3.71 2.62 -2.00
N ILE A 44 -4.63 3.33 -2.66
CA ILE A 44 -5.95 2.80 -2.98
C ILE A 44 -5.84 1.57 -3.87
N ILE A 45 -4.93 1.58 -4.84
CA ILE A 45 -4.68 0.43 -5.72
C ILE A 45 -4.13 -0.75 -4.92
N ILE A 46 -3.05 -0.54 -4.16
CA ILE A 46 -2.38 -1.60 -3.38
C ILE A 46 -3.35 -2.26 -2.39
N PHE A 47 -4.04 -1.46 -1.58
CA PHE A 47 -4.96 -2.00 -0.58
C PHE A 47 -6.28 -2.49 -1.18
N GLY A 48 -6.74 -1.88 -2.27
CA GLY A 48 -7.88 -2.38 -3.03
C GLY A 48 -7.59 -3.77 -3.60
N GLN A 49 -6.40 -3.98 -4.18
CA GLN A 49 -5.95 -5.29 -4.63
C GLN A 49 -5.93 -6.30 -3.49
N ALA A 50 -5.39 -5.94 -2.32
CA ALA A 50 -5.37 -6.81 -1.15
C ALA A 50 -6.79 -7.21 -0.68
N VAL A 51 -7.74 -6.28 -0.65
CA VAL A 51 -9.14 -6.55 -0.31
C VAL A 51 -9.78 -7.52 -1.30
N LEU A 52 -9.49 -7.36 -2.59
CA LEU A 52 -10.04 -8.22 -3.65
C LEU A 52 -9.54 -9.68 -3.57
N GLN A 53 -8.47 -9.96 -2.81
CA GLN A 53 -8.00 -11.33 -2.58
C GLN A 53 -8.98 -12.15 -1.72
N GLY A 54 -9.85 -11.48 -0.95
CA GLY A 54 -10.87 -12.12 -0.14
C GLY A 54 -10.30 -13.07 0.92
N GLU A 55 -9.18 -12.69 1.53
CA GLU A 55 -8.43 -13.49 2.52
C GLU A 55 -7.97 -14.88 2.03
N ASN A 56 -8.08 -15.18 0.73
CA ASN A 56 -7.59 -16.44 0.17
C ASN A 56 -6.05 -16.47 0.14
N PRO A 57 -5.44 -17.67 0.13
CA PRO A 57 -4.01 -17.81 -0.14
C PRO A 57 -3.62 -17.08 -1.44
N HIS A 58 -2.68 -16.14 -1.34
CA HIS A 58 -2.30 -15.28 -2.45
C HIS A 58 -0.81 -14.95 -2.37
N ILE A 59 -0.12 -14.82 -3.50
CA ILE A 59 1.24 -14.28 -3.55
C ILE A 59 1.16 -12.86 -4.10
N TYR A 60 1.49 -11.87 -3.28
CA TYR A 60 1.55 -10.46 -3.65
C TYR A 60 2.99 -10.08 -3.96
N ILE A 61 3.26 -9.72 -5.21
CA ILE A 61 4.59 -9.34 -5.69
C ILE A 61 4.52 -7.91 -6.19
N ALA A 62 5.45 -7.07 -5.75
CA ALA A 62 5.58 -5.71 -6.24
C ALA A 62 7.04 -5.26 -6.31
N ASP A 63 7.31 -4.43 -7.30
CA ASP A 63 8.58 -3.73 -7.47
C ASP A 63 8.37 -2.25 -7.12
N GLU A 64 9.24 -1.71 -6.26
CA GLU A 64 9.14 -0.37 -5.66
C GLU A 64 7.72 0.02 -5.20
N PRO A 65 7.05 -0.79 -4.36
CA PRO A 65 5.68 -0.49 -3.93
C PRO A 65 5.56 0.82 -3.13
N GLU A 66 6.67 1.32 -2.57
CA GLU A 66 6.79 2.60 -1.88
C GLU A 66 6.80 3.83 -2.80
N LEU A 67 6.96 3.65 -4.12
CA LEU A 67 7.21 4.78 -5.00
C LEU A 67 6.08 5.82 -4.86
N SER A 68 6.44 7.08 -4.66
CA SER A 68 5.49 8.19 -4.39
C SER A 68 4.73 8.15 -3.06
N LEU A 69 5.00 7.19 -2.16
CA LEU A 69 4.36 7.11 -0.83
C LEU A 69 5.12 7.94 0.21
N HIS A 70 4.36 8.64 1.06
CA HIS A 70 4.87 9.27 2.27
C HIS A 70 5.44 8.23 3.26
N ILE A 71 6.43 8.62 4.05
CA ILE A 71 7.18 7.75 4.96
C ILE A 71 6.27 6.95 5.91
N ASP A 72 5.30 7.62 6.54
CA ASP A 72 4.30 7.01 7.42
C ASP A 72 3.53 5.84 6.78
N TRP A 73 3.35 5.86 5.46
CA TRP A 73 2.68 4.80 4.72
C TRP A 73 3.63 3.66 4.37
N GLN A 74 4.90 3.96 4.08
CA GLN A 74 5.93 2.96 3.80
C GLN A 74 6.13 2.04 5.02
N GLU A 75 6.31 2.62 6.21
CA GLU A 75 6.48 1.89 7.47
C GLU A 75 5.31 0.94 7.78
N LYS A 76 4.08 1.34 7.40
CA LYS A 76 2.85 0.59 7.71
C LYS A 76 2.41 -0.34 6.58
N LEU A 77 3.09 -0.31 5.43
CA LEU A 77 2.62 -0.92 4.20
C LEU A 77 2.40 -2.43 4.36
N VAL A 78 3.45 -3.15 4.73
CA VAL A 78 3.41 -4.63 4.89
C VAL A 78 2.44 -5.03 5.99
N LYS A 79 2.42 -4.30 7.11
CA LYS A 79 1.53 -4.56 8.23
C LYS A 79 0.05 -4.41 7.82
N ASN A 80 -0.28 -3.37 7.08
CA ASN A 80 -1.63 -3.13 6.58
C ASN A 80 -2.05 -4.16 5.52
N LEU A 81 -1.13 -4.57 4.64
CA LEU A 81 -1.42 -5.66 3.69
C LEU A 81 -1.71 -6.98 4.41
N LYS A 82 -0.93 -7.29 5.44
CA LYS A 82 -1.13 -8.48 6.28
C LYS A 82 -2.39 -8.42 7.14
N SER A 83 -2.82 -7.23 7.57
CA SER A 83 -4.09 -7.11 8.31
C SER A 83 -5.31 -7.29 7.41
N ILE A 84 -5.20 -6.97 6.12
CA ILE A 84 -6.26 -7.17 5.12
C ILE A 84 -6.31 -8.63 4.66
N ASN A 85 -5.16 -9.24 4.35
CA ASN A 85 -5.06 -10.65 4.01
C ASN A 85 -3.89 -11.31 4.76
N PRO A 86 -4.15 -11.98 5.90
CA PRO A 86 -3.09 -12.66 6.68
C PRO A 86 -2.49 -13.85 5.92
N ASN A 87 -3.25 -14.45 4.99
CA ASN A 87 -2.85 -15.60 4.19
C ASN A 87 -2.02 -15.24 2.95
N SER A 88 -1.76 -13.94 2.72
CA SER A 88 -0.93 -13.50 1.60
C SER A 88 0.56 -13.73 1.88
N GLN A 89 1.32 -14.27 0.93
CA GLN A 89 2.77 -14.17 0.91
C GLN A 89 3.16 -12.87 0.20
N ILE A 90 3.99 -12.03 0.81
CA ILE A 90 4.39 -10.74 0.25
C ILE A 90 5.86 -10.82 -0.15
N ILE A 91 6.15 -10.45 -1.40
CA ILE A 91 7.51 -10.39 -1.96
C ILE A 91 7.70 -9.01 -2.57
N PHE A 92 8.60 -8.22 -2.00
CA PHE A 92 8.92 -6.88 -2.48
C PHE A 92 10.36 -6.77 -2.94
N ALA A 93 10.55 -6.11 -4.08
CA ALA A 93 11.82 -5.48 -4.43
C ALA A 93 11.71 -4.00 -4.05
N THR A 94 12.62 -3.53 -3.20
CA THR A 94 12.55 -2.19 -2.60
C THR A 94 13.95 -1.69 -2.25
N HIS A 95 14.14 -0.38 -2.37
CA HIS A 95 15.30 0.34 -1.86
C HIS A 95 15.01 1.08 -0.54
N SER A 96 13.75 1.08 -0.09
CA SER A 96 13.31 1.80 1.10
C SER A 96 13.71 1.07 2.39
N PRO A 97 14.53 1.70 3.27
CA PRO A 97 14.82 1.16 4.59
C PRO A 97 13.55 1.07 5.47
N ASP A 98 12.57 1.95 5.23
CA ASP A 98 11.37 2.11 6.06
C ASP A 98 10.38 0.96 5.86
N ILE A 99 10.36 0.34 4.67
CA ILE A 99 9.61 -0.92 4.46
C ILE A 99 10.28 -2.09 5.18
N VAL A 100 11.61 -2.15 5.14
CA VAL A 100 12.36 -3.36 5.56
C VAL A 100 12.70 -3.39 7.04
N SER A 101 12.66 -2.25 7.74
CA SER A 101 13.10 -2.10 9.14
C SER A 101 12.47 -3.15 10.07
N ASP A 102 11.16 -3.35 9.98
CA ASP A 102 10.40 -4.32 10.79
C ASP A 102 10.58 -5.80 10.36
N TYR A 103 11.26 -6.05 9.24
CA TYR A 103 11.35 -7.37 8.59
C TYR A 103 12.80 -7.78 8.28
N SER A 104 13.76 -7.34 9.10
CA SER A 104 15.20 -7.59 8.90
C SER A 104 15.57 -9.07 8.78
N ASP A 105 14.80 -9.98 9.40
CA ASP A 105 14.95 -11.43 9.34
C ASP A 105 14.50 -12.05 7.99
N LYS A 106 13.80 -11.27 7.17
CA LYS A 106 13.21 -11.71 5.89
C LYS A 106 13.83 -11.00 4.68
N LEU A 107 15.03 -10.47 4.84
CA LEU A 107 15.74 -9.75 3.78
C LEU A 107 16.63 -10.66 2.97
N PHE A 108 16.50 -10.53 1.65
CA PHE A 108 17.41 -11.10 0.69
C PHE A 108 18.18 -9.98 0.00
N ASN A 109 19.45 -9.81 0.36
CA ASN A 109 20.31 -8.81 -0.26
C ASN A 109 20.85 -9.36 -1.59
N ILE A 110 20.38 -8.79 -2.70
CA ILE A 110 20.74 -9.22 -4.06
C ILE A 110 22.23 -9.02 -4.35
N GLU A 111 22.78 -7.84 -4.04
CA GLU A 111 24.20 -7.53 -4.31
C GLU A 111 25.15 -8.46 -3.57
N LYS A 112 24.87 -8.72 -2.29
CA LYS A 112 25.64 -9.67 -1.48
C LYS A 112 25.54 -11.08 -2.03
N SER A 113 24.37 -11.47 -2.54
CA SER A 113 24.15 -12.81 -3.07
C SER A 113 24.93 -13.08 -4.36
N PHE A 114 25.10 -12.06 -5.21
CA PHE A 114 26.02 -12.12 -6.35
C PHE A 114 27.48 -12.25 -5.90
N LYS A 115 27.91 -11.47 -4.90
CA LYS A 115 29.28 -11.50 -4.36
C LYS A 115 29.62 -12.84 -3.70
N ASP A 116 28.65 -13.46 -3.02
CA ASP A 116 28.79 -14.75 -2.34
C ASP A 116 28.64 -15.95 -3.29
N GLY A 117 28.39 -15.73 -4.60
CA GLY A 117 28.20 -16.79 -5.60
C GLY A 117 26.96 -17.66 -5.37
N ARG A 118 25.94 -17.12 -4.68
CA ARG A 118 24.69 -17.85 -4.38
C ARG A 118 23.67 -17.77 -5.52
N ILE A 119 23.87 -16.81 -6.43
CA ILE A 119 23.18 -16.59 -7.70
C ILE A 119 24.15 -15.97 -8.70
#